data_AF-A0A182G5D3-F1
#
_entry.id   AF-A0A182G5D3-F1
#
_cell.length_a   1.000
_cell.length_b   1.000
_cell.length_c   1.000
_cell.angle_alpha   90.00
_cell.angle_beta   90.00
_cell.angle_gamma   90.00
#
_symmetry.space_group_name_H-M   'P 1'
#
loop_
_entity.id
_entity.type
_entity.pdbx_description
1 polymer ?
#
loop_
_entity_poly.entity_id
_entity_poly.type
_entity_poly.pdbx_seq_one_letter_code
_entity_poly.pdbx_strand_id
1 'polypeptide(L)'
;MCGYTDDENLMRLQRCLKGNAKEAVRGHLYHPSSVPQVMATLETLYGRPELIVKCLMNKVYSTPAPKADKLESLISFGLVVQNLCSQLQSMGMDAHLSNPSLLQELVDKLPANIKLDWALYQRQIPVADL
;
A
#
# COMPACT_ATOMS: atom_id res chain seq x y z
N MET A 1 -16.81 13.46 -12.13
CA MET A 1 -15.44 13.02 -11.79
C MET A 1 -14.51 13.72 -12.77
N CYS A 2 -13.69 14.65 -12.29
CA CYS A 2 -12.83 15.48 -13.14
C CYS A 2 -11.46 14.81 -13.26
N GLY A 3 -11.33 13.85 -14.20
CA GLY A 3 -10.03 13.31 -14.59
C GLY A 3 -9.41 14.20 -15.68
N TYR A 4 -8.08 14.27 -15.72
CA TYR A 4 -7.37 14.88 -16.84
C TYR A 4 -7.60 14.06 -18.11
N THR A 5 -7.77 14.73 -19.25
CA THR A 5 -7.82 14.04 -20.54
C THR A 5 -6.46 13.44 -20.89
N ASP A 6 -6.44 12.51 -21.85
CA ASP A 6 -5.18 11.97 -22.36
C ASP A 6 -4.31 13.06 -22.99
N ASP A 7 -4.88 14.09 -23.60
CA ASP A 7 -4.13 15.26 -24.09
C ASP A 7 -3.42 16.01 -22.96
N GLU A 8 -4.15 16.28 -21.87
CA GLU A 8 -3.60 16.95 -20.70
C GLU A 8 -2.53 16.10 -20.02
N ASN A 9 -2.76 14.79 -19.90
CA ASN A 9 -1.78 13.86 -19.33
C ASN A 9 -0.54 13.72 -20.22
N LEU A 10 -0.70 13.69 -21.54
CA LEU A 10 0.42 13.66 -22.48
C LEU A 10 1.32 14.89 -22.31
N MET A 11 0.72 16.09 -22.26
CA MET A 11 1.49 17.34 -22.03
C MET A 11 2.25 17.31 -20.69
N ARG A 12 1.63 16.77 -19.64
CA ARG A 12 2.27 16.62 -18.32
C ARG A 12 3.45 15.65 -18.39
N LEU A 13 3.27 14.50 -19.03
CA LEU A 13 4.31 13.46 -19.20
C LEU A 13 5.50 13.99 -20.01
N GLN A 14 5.25 14.67 -21.14
CA GLN A 14 6.29 15.30 -21.96
C GLN A 14 7.15 16.30 -21.16
N ARG A 15 6.53 17.04 -20.23
CA ARG A 15 7.19 18.05 -19.40
C ARG A 15 7.95 17.45 -18.21
N CYS A 16 7.42 16.41 -17.58
CA CYS A 16 7.99 15.88 -16.34
C CYS A 16 9.05 14.79 -16.55
N LEU A 17 8.94 13.97 -17.60
CA LEU A 17 9.88 12.89 -17.85
C LEU A 17 11.24 13.42 -18.31
N LYS A 18 12.31 12.85 -17.76
CA LYS A 18 13.70 13.22 -18.04
C LYS A 18 14.58 11.97 -18.10
N GLY A 19 15.75 12.10 -18.74
CA GLY A 19 16.74 11.03 -18.82
C GLY A 19 16.15 9.71 -19.29
N ASN A 20 16.60 8.61 -18.69
CA ASN A 20 16.23 7.24 -19.09
C ASN A 20 14.73 6.99 -19.10
N ALA A 21 13.96 7.60 -18.19
CA ALA A 21 12.51 7.44 -18.15
C ALA A 21 11.83 8.08 -19.38
N LYS A 22 12.33 9.23 -19.84
CA LYS A 22 11.85 9.85 -21.09
C LYS A 22 12.25 9.04 -22.30
N GLU A 23 13.49 8.56 -22.34
CA GLU A 23 13.99 7.77 -23.46
C GLU A 23 13.20 6.47 -23.64
N ALA A 24 12.88 5.78 -22.54
CA ALA A 24 12.14 4.52 -22.57
C ALA A 24 10.76 4.61 -23.24
N VAL A 25 10.12 5.78 -23.20
CA VAL A 25 8.75 5.99 -23.74
C VAL A 25 8.70 7.02 -24.86
N ARG A 26 9.86 7.50 -25.34
CA ARG A 26 9.95 8.63 -26.28
C ARG A 26 9.06 8.44 -27.50
N GLY A 27 9.05 7.24 -28.08
CA GLY A 27 8.23 6.91 -29.26
C GLY A 27 6.72 6.98 -29.04
N HIS A 28 6.26 6.95 -27.79
CA HIS A 28 4.84 6.99 -27.41
C HIS A 28 4.38 8.40 -26.99
N LEU A 29 5.30 9.35 -26.80
CA LEU A 29 4.99 10.71 -26.33
C LEU A 29 4.45 11.66 -27.43
N TYR A 30 3.87 11.14 -28.51
CA TYR A 30 3.35 11.95 -29.62
C TYR A 30 1.84 11.88 -29.80
N HIS A 31 1.19 10.85 -29.26
CA HIS A 31 -0.26 10.66 -29.40
C HIS A 31 -0.92 10.48 -28.02
N PRO A 32 -2.02 11.21 -27.73
CA PRO A 32 -2.74 11.10 -26.46
C PRO A 32 -3.19 9.66 -26.16
N SER A 33 -3.65 8.93 -27.17
CA SER A 33 -4.07 7.53 -27.04
C SER A 33 -2.97 6.58 -26.54
N SER A 34 -1.71 7.00 -26.58
CA SER A 34 -0.57 6.22 -26.08
C SER A 34 -0.31 6.42 -24.59
N VAL A 35 -0.99 7.36 -23.90
CA VAL A 35 -0.78 7.64 -22.47
C VAL A 35 -0.90 6.40 -21.59
N PRO A 36 -1.91 5.50 -21.76
CA PRO A 36 -1.97 4.26 -20.99
C PRO A 36 -0.72 3.37 -21.17
N GLN A 37 -0.20 3.26 -22.39
CA GLN A 37 1.00 2.48 -22.68
C GLN A 37 2.26 3.12 -22.09
N VAL A 38 2.35 4.45 -22.10
CA VAL A 38 3.44 5.19 -21.44
C VAL A 38 3.45 4.87 -19.95
N MET A 39 2.29 4.96 -19.29
CA MET A 39 2.17 4.66 -17.85
C MET A 39 2.55 3.22 -17.54
N ALA A 40 2.01 2.24 -18.28
CA ALA A 40 2.35 0.83 -18.10
C ALA A 40 3.85 0.54 -18.26
N THR A 41 4.51 1.20 -19.22
CA THR A 41 5.96 1.06 -19.43
C THR A 41 6.75 1.64 -18.26
N LEU A 42 6.37 2.81 -17.76
CA LEU A 42 7.01 3.44 -16.61
C LEU A 42 6.79 2.63 -15.32
N GLU A 43 5.60 2.07 -15.11
CA GLU A 43 5.31 1.17 -14.01
C GLU A 43 6.15 -0.11 -14.07
N THR A 44 6.30 -0.69 -15.26
CA THR A 44 7.15 -1.89 -15.46
C THR A 44 8.62 -1.61 -15.12
N LEU A 45 9.15 -0.44 -15.53
CA LEU A 45 10.56 -0.10 -15.33
C LEU A 45 10.86 0.43 -13.93
N TYR A 46 9.93 1.18 -13.34
CA TYR A 46 10.19 2.01 -12.16
C TYR A 46 9.18 1.79 -11.02
N GLY A 47 8.05 1.11 -11.26
CA GLY A 47 7.00 0.91 -10.25
C GLY A 47 7.45 0.05 -9.07
N ARG A 48 8.25 -0.99 -9.31
CA ARG A 48 8.83 -1.90 -8.28
C ARG A 48 7.86 -2.23 -7.12
N PRO A 49 6.67 -2.78 -7.41
CA PRO A 49 5.63 -3.00 -6.40
C PRO A 49 6.13 -3.85 -5.22
N GLU A 50 6.99 -4.84 -5.46
CA GLU A 50 7.57 -5.69 -4.42
C GLU A 50 8.42 -4.90 -3.42
N LEU A 51 9.14 -3.88 -3.89
CA LEU A 51 9.94 -3.01 -3.03
C LEU A 51 9.03 -2.10 -2.19
N ILE A 52 7.94 -1.62 -2.77
CA ILE A 52 6.94 -0.83 -2.05
C ILE A 52 6.34 -1.68 -0.93
N VAL A 53 5.86 -2.90 -1.23
CA VAL A 53 5.33 -3.82 -0.22
C VAL A 53 6.35 -4.09 0.87
N LYS A 54 7.61 -4.39 0.51
CA LYS A 54 8.67 -4.60 1.50
C LYS A 54 8.84 -3.39 2.43
N CYS A 55 8.83 -2.17 1.88
CA CYS A 55 8.91 -0.94 2.68
C CYS A 55 7.70 -0.77 3.61
N LEU A 56 6.50 -1.07 3.12
CA LEU A 56 5.27 -1.01 3.91
C LEU A 56 5.28 -2.01 5.07
N MET A 57 5.68 -3.25 4.80
CA MET A 57 5.84 -4.29 5.83
C MET A 57 6.88 -3.88 6.86
N ASN A 58 8.05 -3.38 6.42
CA ASN A 58 9.09 -2.91 7.33
C ASN A 58 8.63 -1.75 8.22
N LYS A 59 7.78 -0.85 7.72
CA LYS A 59 7.21 0.24 8.54
C LYS A 59 6.37 -0.32 9.69
N VAL A 60 5.59 -1.36 9.43
CA VAL A 60 4.75 -2.02 10.43
C VAL A 60 5.61 -2.79 11.43
N TYR A 61 6.62 -3.52 10.95
CA TYR A 61 7.56 -4.25 11.81
C TYR A 61 8.40 -3.32 12.69
N SER A 62 8.76 -2.13 12.21
CA SER A 62 9.49 -1.13 13.00
C SER A 62 8.60 -0.30 13.91
N THR A 63 7.27 -0.36 13.76
CA THR A 63 6.36 0.39 14.64
C THR A 63 6.44 -0.18 16.07
N PRO A 64 6.71 0.66 17.09
CA PRO A 64 6.80 0.20 18.47
C PRO A 64 5.50 -0.46 18.94
N ALA A 65 5.63 -1.44 19.84
CA ALA A 65 4.48 -2.03 20.51
C ALA A 65 3.72 -0.94 21.31
N PRO A 66 2.39 -0.82 21.15
CA PRO A 66 1.60 0.10 21.96
C PRO A 66 1.67 -0.27 23.45
N LYS A 67 1.63 0.74 24.32
CA LYS A 67 1.69 0.58 25.77
C LYS A 67 0.29 0.54 26.36
N ALA A 68 0.07 -0.35 27.33
CA ALA A 68 -1.23 -0.56 27.97
C ALA A 68 -1.77 0.70 28.68
N ASP A 69 -0.87 1.51 29.24
CA ASP A 69 -1.15 2.73 29.98
C ASP A 69 -1.24 3.99 29.09
N LYS A 70 -0.99 3.87 27.78
CA LYS A 70 -0.96 5.01 26.86
C LYS A 70 -1.84 4.77 25.63
N LEU A 71 -3.09 5.19 25.71
CA LEU A 71 -4.08 5.08 24.63
C LEU A 71 -3.60 5.67 23.29
N GLU A 72 -2.91 6.81 23.32
CA GLU A 72 -2.35 7.46 22.13
C GLU A 72 -1.42 6.53 21.33
N SER A 73 -0.69 5.65 22.02
CA SER A 73 0.21 4.70 21.36
C SER A 73 -0.56 3.61 20.63
N LEU A 74 -1.70 3.18 21.17
CA LEU A 74 -2.60 2.22 20.53
C LEU A 74 -3.27 2.85 19.30
N ILE A 75 -3.73 4.10 19.40
CA ILE A 75 -4.30 4.84 18.27
C ILE A 75 -3.26 4.97 17.15
N SER A 76 -2.04 5.38 17.49
CA SER A 76 -0.95 5.54 16.52
C SER A 76 -0.62 4.22 15.83
N PHE A 77 -0.56 3.11 16.58
CA PHE A 77 -0.35 1.78 16.02
C PHE A 77 -1.50 1.39 15.07
N GLY A 78 -2.75 1.58 15.49
CA GLY A 78 -3.93 1.30 14.66
C GLY A 78 -3.94 2.08 13.35
N LEU A 79 -3.55 3.35 13.37
CA LEU A 79 -3.40 4.16 12.15
C LEU A 79 -2.31 3.63 11.21
N VAL A 80 -1.20 3.10 11.74
CA VAL A 80 -0.17 2.48 10.89
C VAL A 80 -0.70 1.22 10.22
N VAL A 81 -1.41 0.36 10.96
CA VAL A 81 -2.02 -0.86 10.41
C VAL A 81 -3.09 -0.52 9.37
N GLN A 82 -3.96 0.45 9.64
CA GLN A 82 -4.98 0.90 8.69
C GLN A 82 -4.34 1.43 7.39
N ASN A 83 -3.29 2.25 7.51
CA ASN A 83 -2.58 2.78 6.36
C ASN A 83 -1.88 1.68 5.54
N LEU A 84 -1.38 0.62 6.18
CA LEU A 84 -0.86 -0.55 5.47
C LEU A 84 -1.98 -1.20 4.63
N CYS A 85 -3.13 -1.48 5.25
CA CYS A 85 -4.25 -2.11 4.57
C CYS A 85 -4.72 -1.29 3.37
N SER A 86 -4.96 0.01 3.56
CA SER A 86 -5.40 0.91 2.47
C SER A 86 -4.40 0.96 1.32
N GLN A 87 -3.10 0.94 1.60
CA GLN A 87 -2.07 0.96 0.56
C GLN A 87 -2.02 -0.35 -0.21
N LEU A 88 -2.05 -1.50 0.46
CA LEU A 88 -2.09 -2.81 -0.21
C LEU A 88 -3.33 -2.97 -1.08
N GLN A 89 -4.51 -2.56 -0.59
CA GLN A 89 -5.75 -2.56 -1.38
C GLN A 89 -5.65 -1.65 -2.60
N SER A 90 -5.09 -0.45 -2.45
CA SER A 90 -4.92 0.49 -3.57
C SER A 90 -3.98 -0.05 -4.67
N MET A 91 -3.10 -0.98 -4.33
CA MET A 91 -2.17 -1.65 -5.24
C MET A 91 -2.74 -2.97 -5.79
N GLY A 92 -3.94 -3.38 -5.37
CA GLY A 92 -4.54 -4.68 -5.72
C GLY A 92 -3.81 -5.88 -5.10
N MET A 93 -3.16 -5.68 -3.97
CA MET A 93 -2.27 -6.65 -3.32
C MET A 93 -2.93 -7.32 -2.12
N ASP A 94 -4.20 -7.68 -2.25
CA ASP A 94 -5.04 -8.19 -1.16
C ASP A 94 -4.55 -9.51 -0.56
N ALA A 95 -3.82 -10.32 -1.35
CA ALA A 95 -3.20 -11.56 -0.86
C ALA A 95 -2.25 -11.34 0.32
N HIS A 96 -1.64 -10.15 0.43
CA HIS A 96 -0.78 -9.80 1.57
C HIS A 96 -1.58 -9.47 2.84
N LEU A 97 -2.87 -9.12 2.73
CA LEU A 97 -3.75 -8.85 3.86
C LEU A 97 -4.14 -10.14 4.58
N SER A 98 -4.32 -11.23 3.81
CA SER A 98 -4.59 -12.57 4.34
C SER A 98 -3.34 -13.30 4.83
N ASN A 99 -2.22 -12.60 5.04
CA ASN A 99 -0.99 -13.23 5.52
C ASN A 99 -1.10 -13.53 7.04
N PRO A 100 -1.17 -14.81 7.44
CA PRO A 100 -1.34 -15.16 8.86
C PRO A 100 -0.12 -14.78 9.71
N SER A 101 1.08 -14.77 9.14
CA SER A 101 2.30 -14.34 9.85
C SER A 101 2.28 -12.85 10.16
N LEU A 102 1.82 -12.02 9.22
CA LEU A 102 1.67 -10.58 9.44
C LEU A 102 0.63 -10.30 10.53
N LEU A 103 -0.51 -10.99 10.47
CA LEU A 103 -1.55 -10.86 11.50
C LEU A 103 -1.00 -11.23 12.88
N GLN A 104 -0.31 -12.36 12.98
CA GLN A 104 0.27 -12.83 14.24
C GLN A 104 1.27 -11.81 14.81
N GLU A 105 2.17 -11.27 14.00
CA GLU A 105 3.13 -10.24 14.44
C GLU A 105 2.45 -8.95 14.90
N LEU A 106 1.39 -8.52 14.22
CA LEU A 106 0.59 -7.36 14.60
C LEU A 106 -0.10 -7.56 15.94
N VAL A 107 -0.74 -8.72 16.11
CA VAL A 107 -1.39 -9.09 17.36
C VAL A 107 -0.36 -9.19 18.47
N ASP A 108 0.83 -9.72 18.19
CA ASP A 108 1.88 -9.92 19.19
C ASP A 108 2.41 -8.63 19.82
N LYS A 109 2.31 -7.52 19.11
CA LYS A 109 2.64 -6.18 19.61
C LYS A 109 1.60 -5.59 20.55
N LEU A 110 0.37 -6.11 20.56
CA LEU A 110 -0.70 -5.57 21.38
C LEU A 110 -0.45 -5.84 22.88
N PRO A 111 -0.86 -4.93 23.78
CA PRO A 111 -0.95 -5.18 25.20
C PRO A 111 -1.80 -6.41 25.52
N ALA A 112 -1.49 -7.10 26.62
CA ALA A 112 -2.16 -8.35 27.01
C ALA A 112 -3.70 -8.21 27.12
N ASN A 113 -4.20 -7.11 27.66
CA ASN A 113 -5.64 -6.84 27.73
C ASN A 113 -6.28 -6.74 26.34
N ILE A 114 -5.62 -6.06 25.40
CA ILE A 114 -6.11 -5.91 24.02
C ILE A 114 -5.99 -7.23 23.24
N LYS A 115 -4.97 -8.06 23.51
CA LYS A 115 -4.88 -9.41 22.95
C LYS A 115 -6.05 -10.30 23.37
N LEU A 116 -6.49 -10.19 24.63
CA LEU A 116 -7.66 -10.93 25.12
C LEU A 116 -8.93 -10.45 24.40
N ASP A 117 -9.13 -9.14 24.28
CA ASP A 117 -10.27 -8.57 23.55
C ASP A 117 -10.27 -9.02 22.07
N TRP A 118 -9.10 -9.03 21.43
CA TRP A 118 -8.92 -9.55 20.08
C TRP A 118 -9.29 -11.04 19.97
N ALA A 119 -8.84 -11.87 20.90
CA ALA A 119 -9.17 -13.31 20.92
C ALA A 119 -10.67 -13.55 21.14
N LEU A 120 -11.33 -12.73 21.94
CA LEU A 120 -12.78 -12.77 22.12
C LEU A 120 -13.53 -12.35 20.86
N TYR A 121 -13.03 -11.33 20.15
CA TYR A 121 -13.57 -10.88 18.87
C TYR A 121 -13.44 -11.97 17.79
N GLN A 122 -12.29 -12.63 17.67
CA GLN A 122 -12.09 -13.71 16.70
C GLN A 122 -13.08 -14.87 16.86
N ARG A 123 -13.51 -15.18 18.09
CA ARG A 123 -14.53 -16.22 18.33
C ARG A 123 -15.91 -15.86 17.77
N GLN A 124 -16.16 -14.60 17.47
CA GLN A 124 -17.41 -14.11 16.90
C GLN A 124 -17.39 -14.10 15.36
N ILE A 125 -16.20 -14.22 14.74
CA ILE A 125 -16.06 -14.23 13.28
C ILE A 125 -16.21 -15.67 12.75
N PRO A 126 -17.10 -15.93 11.77
CA PRO A 126 -17.21 -17.23 11.12
C PRO A 126 -15.90 -17.62 10.41
N VAL A 127 -15.50 -18.89 10.51
CA VAL A 127 -14.23 -19.45 9.97
C VAL A 127 -14.08 -19.27 8.44
N ALA A 128 -15.13 -18.89 7.71
CA ALA A 128 -15.12 -18.70 6.27
C ALA A 128 -14.47 -17.38 5.78
N ASP A 129 -14.23 -16.41 6.68
CA ASP A 129 -13.78 -15.05 6.34
C ASP A 129 -12.32 -14.75 6.76
N LEU A 130 -11.50 -15.78 7.03
CA LEU A 130 -10.08 -15.66 7.39
C LEU A 130 -9.15 -16.19 6.29
#